data_AF-A0A7X1B8I0-F1
#
_entry.id   AF-A0A7X1B8I0-F1
#
_cell.length_a   1.000
_cell.length_b   1.000
_cell.length_c   1.000
_cell.angle_alpha   90.00
_cell.angle_beta   90.00
_cell.angle_gamma   90.00
#
_symmetry.space_group_name_H-M   'P 1'
#
loop_
_entity.id
_entity.type
_entity.pdbx_description
1 polymer ?
#
loop_
_entity_poly.entity_id
_entity_poly.type
_entity_poly.pdbx_seq_one_letter_code
_entity_poly.pdbx_strand_id
1 'polypeptide(L)' 'MQFVLAIDQGTTSSRAILFDKNARVVASEQYEFPQYFPKAGWVEHDAEEI' A
#
# COMPACT_ATOMS: atom_id res chain seq x y z
N MET A 1 -5.02 13.51 -21.00
CA MET A 1 -4.62 12.13 -20.69
C MET A 1 -5.35 11.74 -19.41
N GLN A 2 -5.90 10.53 -19.33
CA GLN A 2 -6.65 10.05 -18.16
C GLN A 2 -5.93 8.82 -17.59
N PHE A 3 -5.81 8.80 -16.27
CA PHE A 3 -5.19 7.71 -15.53
C PHE A 3 -6.11 7.28 -14.39
N VAL A 4 -5.91 6.06 -13.90
CA VAL A 4 -6.52 5.56 -12.68
C VAL A 4 -5.41 5.32 -11.66
N LEU A 5 -5.56 5.86 -10.45
CA LEU A 5 -4.66 5.56 -9.33
C LEU A 5 -5.32 4.50 -8.46
N ALA A 6 -4.62 3.39 -8.22
CA ALA A 6 -5.01 2.40 -7.23
C ALA A 6 -4.17 2.59 -5.97
N ILE A 7 -4.83 2.59 -4.81
CA ILE A 7 -4.19 2.47 -3.50
C ILE A 7 -4.38 1.04 -3.02
N ASP A 8 -3.28 0.31 -2.88
CA ASP A 8 -3.23 -1.07 -2.42
C ASP A 8 -2.60 -1.08 -1.03
N GLN A 9 -3.46 -1.07 -0.01
CA GLN A 9 -3.10 -1.07 1.40
C GLN A 9 -2.89 -2.53 1.84
N GLY A 10 -1.66 -3.01 1.69
CA GLY A 10 -1.26 -4.36 2.05
C GLY A 10 -0.90 -4.47 3.53
N THR A 11 -0.71 -5.70 4.02
CA THR A 11 -0.37 -5.92 5.44
C THR A 11 1.00 -5.39 5.85
N THR A 12 1.96 -5.33 4.92
CA THR A 12 3.35 -4.92 5.18
C THR A 12 3.67 -3.52 4.65
N SER A 13 2.86 -3.02 3.71
CA SER A 13 3.16 -1.81 2.97
C SER A 13 1.93 -1.25 2.27
N SER A 14 1.89 0.06 2.11
CA SER A 14 0.94 0.77 1.26
C SER A 14 1.57 1.02 -0.12
N ARG A 15 0.83 0.78 -1.20
CA ARG A 15 1.29 0.99 -2.59
C ARG A 15 0.35 1.91 -3.35
N ALA A 16 0.92 2.80 -4.15
CA ALA A 16 0.19 3.65 -5.09
C ALA A 16 0.60 3.27 -6.51
N ILE A 17 -0.35 2.84 -7.34
CA ILE A 17 -0.08 2.35 -8.70
C ILE A 17 -0.91 3.15 -9.71
N LEU A 18 -0.25 3.75 -10.70
CA LEU A 18 -0.87 4.52 -11.75
C LEU A 18 -1.07 3.67 -13.01
N PHE A 19 -2.31 3.57 -13.49
CA PHE A 19 -2.67 2.82 -14.69
C PHE A 19 -3.11 3.74 -15.83
N ASP A 20 -2.71 3.40 -17.05
CA ASP A 20 -3.27 3.99 -18.27
C ASP A 20 -4.63 3.36 -18.66
N LYS A 21 -5.26 3.90 -19.71
CA LYS A 21 -6.53 3.40 -20.24
C LYS A 21 -6.51 1.95 -20.77
N ASN A 22 -5.32 1.38 -20.99
CA ASN A 22 -5.13 0.00 -21.41
C ASN A 22 -4.76 -0.91 -20.23
N ALA A 23 -4.93 -0.43 -18.99
CA ALA A 23 -4.55 -1.09 -17.75
C ALA A 23 -3.04 -1.40 -17.64
N ARG A 24 -2.18 -0.64 -18.32
CA ARG A 24 -0.73 -0.76 -18.15
C ARG A 24 -0.28 0.06 -16.96
N VAL A 25 0.64 -0.50 -16.17
CA VAL A 25 1.31 0.23 -15.09
C VAL A 25 2.24 1.28 -15.70
N VAL A 26 2.00 2.54 -15.35
CA VAL A 26 2.77 3.70 -15.80
C VAL A 26 3.78 4.11 -14.74
N ALA A 27 3.39 4.03 -13.47
CA ALA A 27 4.24 4.29 -12.32
C ALA A 27 3.73 3.49 -11.11
N SER A 28 4.62 3.22 -10.17
CA SER A 28 4.28 2.60 -8.89
C SER A 28 5.26 3.04 -7.83
N GLU A 29 4.76 3.36 -6.64
CA GLU A 29 5.56 3.61 -5.45
C GLU A 29 5.03 2.79 -4.27
N GLN A 30 5.92 2.48 -3.33
CA GLN A 30 5.62 1.65 -2.17
C GLN A 30 6.23 2.26 -0.91
N TYR A 31 5.48 2.20 0.18
CA TYR A 31 5.91 2.59 1.52
C TYR A 31 5.66 1.43 2.48
N GLU A 32 6.73 0.90 3.08
CA GLU A 32 6.63 -0.09 4.15
C GLU A 32 6.38 0.62 5.48
N PHE A 33 5.53 0.01 6.32
CA PHE A 33 5.21 0.52 7.65
C PHE A 33 5.45 -0.57 8.72
N PRO A 34 5.76 -0.18 9.97
CA PRO A 34 6.02 -1.10 11.06
C PRO A 34 4.89 -2.12 11.32
N GLN A 35 5.28 -3.30 11.78
CA GLN A 35 4.37 -4.30 12.32
C GLN A 35 4.59 -4.37 13.83
N TYR A 36 3.53 -4.18 14.61
CA TYR A 36 3.63 -4.19 16.06
C TYR A 36 3.28 -5.58 16.62
N PHE A 37 4.16 -6.11 17.48
CA PHE A 37 4.02 -7.43 18.10
C PHE A 37 4.06 -7.30 19.64
N PRO A 38 3.03 -6.72 20.28
CA PRO A 38 3.06 -6.47 21.73
C PRO A 38 3.06 -7.76 22.57
N LYS A 39 2.53 -8.85 22.01
CA LYS A 39 2.46 -10.18 22.65
C LYS A 39 2.68 -11.28 21.60
N ALA A 40 3.10 -12.45 22.08
CA ALA A 40 3.24 -13.62 21.20
C ALA A 40 1.91 -13.95 20.50
N GLY A 41 1.94 -14.02 19.17
CA GLY A 41 0.78 -14.29 18.33
C GLY A 41 -0.11 -13.10 18.03
N TRP A 42 0.19 -11.90 18.55
CA TRP A 42 -0.55 -10.67 18.24
C TRP A 42 0.16 -9.90 17.13
N VAL A 43 -0.61 -9.32 16.22
CA VAL A 43 -0.13 -8.43 15.15
C VAL A 43 -1.06 -7.24 15.10
N GLU A 44 -0.49 -6.05 15.25
CA GLU A 44 -1.20 -4.77 15.24
C GLU A 44 -0.56 -3.82 14.23
N HIS A 45 -1.37 -2.90 13.70
CA HIS A 45 -0.94 -1.79 12.86
C HIS A 45 -1.41 -0.48 13.47
N ASP A 46 -0.61 0.58 13.32
CA ASP A 46 -1.04 1.94 13.61
C ASP A 46 -1.83 2.50 12.41
N ALA A 47 -3.01 3.04 12.66
CA ALA A 47 -3.86 3.60 11.61
C ALA A 47 -3.35 4.95 11.07
N GLU A 48 -2.49 5.66 11.81
CA GLU A 48 -1.86 6.90 11.34
C GLU A 48 -0.63 6.65 10.47
N GLU A 49 -0.02 5.46 10.54
CA GLU A 49 1.16 5.07 9.74
C GLU A 49 0.81 4.39 8.39
N ILE A 50 -0.46 4.01 8.20
CA ILE A 50 -0.99 3.30 7.04
C ILE A 50 -1.62 4.23 6.01
#